data_AF-A0A7S3XZ29-F1
#
_entry.id   AF-A0A7S3XZ29-F1
#
_cell.length_a   1.000
_cell.length_b   1.000
_cell.length_c   1.000
_cell.angle_alpha   90.00
_cell.angle_beta   90.00
_cell.angle_gamma   90.00
#
_symmetry.space_group_name_H-M   'P 1'
#
loop_
_entity.id
_entity.type
_entity.pdbx_description
1 polymer ?
#
loop_
_entity_poly.entity_id
_entity_poly.type
_entity_poly.pdbx_seq_one_letter_code
_entity_poly.pdbx_strand_id
1 'polypeptide(L)'
;RLVWLTGFVHPYSLFKSVWDIVVSLLIIYSVLDVTYRLAFGLTTTGAMQSFSLAIDCLFAVDMLITFRTAIFNDQLLIIQQRTIASAYLSSWFSVDFASTIPLNFMLKHLVSGDELRGAKLIRALRLIRLMKVIRLVKMSTFFKKYEDSFPVNPTFIRFFKLLVIMGFAGHLYGCLFYSVGHYLSTEDGHGWVHNYCIVDECLDEMGLSSKYLAAIYWAFTTMTT
;
A
#
# COMPACT_ATOMS: atom_id res chain seq x y z
N ARG A 1 -10.17 28.05 14.31
CA ARG A 1 -11.49 28.40 13.74
C ARG A 1 -11.37 28.89 12.27
N LEU A 2 -10.51 28.25 11.46
CA LEU A 2 -10.07 28.71 10.13
C LEU A 2 -10.16 27.55 9.11
N VAL A 3 -11.18 26.70 9.22
CA VAL A 3 -11.23 25.42 8.47
C VAL A 3 -11.94 25.57 7.11
N TRP A 4 -12.77 26.60 6.91
CA TRP A 4 -13.74 26.62 5.80
C TRP A 4 -14.09 28.00 5.21
N LEU A 5 -13.18 28.99 5.20
CA LEU A 5 -13.60 30.33 4.72
C LEU A 5 -13.89 30.42 3.21
N THR A 6 -13.50 29.43 2.40
CA THR A 6 -13.70 29.46 0.93
C THR A 6 -13.92 28.10 0.27
N GLY A 7 -14.20 27.03 1.04
CA GLY A 7 -14.33 25.66 0.50
C GLY A 7 -13.00 24.97 0.18
N PHE A 8 -11.87 25.55 0.62
CA PHE A 8 -10.53 24.98 0.48
C PHE A 8 -10.00 24.52 1.85
N VAL A 9 -9.22 23.45 1.83
CA VAL A 9 -8.57 22.90 3.02
C VAL A 9 -7.17 23.50 3.15
N HIS A 10 -6.92 24.17 4.27
CA HIS A 10 -5.58 24.70 4.56
C HIS A 10 -4.60 23.54 4.87
N PRO A 11 -3.39 23.51 4.29
CA PRO A 11 -2.47 22.36 4.41
C PRO A 11 -1.96 22.10 5.83
N TYR A 12 -1.92 23.14 6.66
CA TYR A 12 -1.53 23.07 8.08
C TYR A 12 -2.72 23.11 9.04
N SER A 13 -3.95 22.91 8.54
CA SER A 13 -5.10 22.78 9.43
C SER A 13 -5.03 21.47 10.22
N LEU A 14 -5.47 21.48 11.48
CA LEU A 14 -5.53 20.27 12.32
C LEU A 14 -6.32 19.15 11.63
N PHE A 15 -7.43 19.50 10.94
CA PHE A 15 -8.21 18.55 10.16
C PHE A 15 -7.35 17.85 9.08
N LYS A 16 -6.63 18.63 8.26
CA LYS A 16 -5.78 18.05 7.20
C LYS A 16 -4.65 17.21 7.80
N SER A 17 -4.08 17.64 8.93
CA SER A 17 -3.02 16.88 9.59
C SER A 17 -3.49 15.53 10.11
N VAL A 18 -4.63 15.48 10.79
CA VAL A 18 -5.23 14.22 11.26
C VAL A 18 -5.64 13.35 10.07
N TRP A 19 -6.25 13.94 9.04
CA TRP A 19 -6.62 13.23 7.82
C TRP A 19 -5.40 12.58 7.15
N ASP A 20 -4.31 13.33 7.01
CA ASP A 20 -3.07 12.82 6.41
C ASP A 20 -2.51 11.65 7.21
N ILE A 21 -2.49 11.73 8.55
CA ILE A 21 -2.07 10.62 9.42
C ILE A 21 -2.95 9.37 9.19
N VAL A 22 -4.27 9.54 9.11
CA VAL A 22 -5.19 8.41 8.89
C VAL A 22 -4.94 7.79 7.52
N VAL A 23 -4.83 8.59 6.46
CA VAL A 23 -4.53 8.13 5.11
C VAL A 23 -3.16 7.44 5.06
N SER A 24 -2.17 7.94 5.80
CA SER A 24 -0.86 7.31 5.96
C SER A 24 -0.94 5.90 6.51
N LEU A 25 -1.66 5.72 7.62
CA LEU A 25 -1.86 4.41 8.23
C LEU A 25 -2.61 3.46 7.30
N LEU A 26 -3.62 3.96 6.58
CA LEU A 26 -4.36 3.18 5.59
C LEU A 26 -3.48 2.75 4.42
N ILE A 27 -2.55 3.59 3.94
CA ILE A 27 -1.60 3.23 2.89
C ILE A 27 -0.68 2.10 3.36
N ILE A 28 -0.13 2.20 4.57
CA ILE A 28 0.74 1.15 5.14
C ILE A 28 -0.03 -0.17 5.23
N TYR A 29 -1.23 -0.15 5.84
CA TYR A 29 -2.08 -1.33 5.94
C TYR A 29 -2.39 -1.94 4.57
N SER A 30 -2.80 -1.11 3.61
CA SER A 30 -3.18 -1.54 2.26
C SER A 30 -2.03 -2.22 1.53
N VAL A 31 -0.80 -1.72 1.68
CA VAL A 31 0.38 -2.35 1.08
C VAL A 31 0.72 -3.69 1.75
N LEU A 32 0.71 -3.76 3.08
CA LEU A 32 0.93 -5.01 3.81
C LEU A 32 -0.12 -6.07 3.40
N ASP A 33 -1.39 -5.69 3.40
CA ASP A 33 -2.49 -6.59 3.04
C ASP A 33 -2.39 -7.09 1.59
N VAL A 34 -2.08 -6.20 0.64
CA VAL A 34 -1.94 -6.58 -0.77
C VAL A 34 -0.76 -7.52 -1.00
N THR A 35 0.39 -7.25 -0.40
CA THR A 35 1.61 -8.05 -0.60
C THR A 35 1.50 -9.41 0.08
N TYR A 36 0.93 -9.45 1.28
CA TYR A 36 0.56 -10.69 1.96
C TYR A 36 -0.41 -11.54 1.11
N ARG A 37 -1.53 -10.97 0.66
CA ARG A 37 -2.52 -11.71 -0.14
C ARG A 37 -1.95 -12.19 -1.47
N LEU A 38 -1.08 -11.41 -2.10
CA LEU A 38 -0.44 -11.79 -3.35
C LEU A 38 0.53 -12.96 -3.16
N ALA A 39 1.35 -12.92 -2.11
CA ALA A 39 2.34 -13.95 -1.82
C ALA A 39 1.72 -15.30 -1.47
N PHE A 40 0.66 -15.30 -0.66
CA PHE A 40 0.01 -16.53 -0.19
C PHE A 40 -1.24 -16.93 -0.97
N GLY A 41 -1.50 -16.27 -2.11
CA GLY A 41 -2.62 -16.62 -3.00
C GLY A 41 -4.01 -16.48 -2.37
N LEU A 42 -4.16 -15.63 -1.35
CA LEU A 42 -5.41 -15.50 -0.61
C LEU A 42 -6.47 -14.76 -1.42
N THR A 43 -7.64 -15.39 -1.56
CA THR A 43 -8.83 -14.73 -2.11
C THR A 43 -9.66 -14.11 -1.00
N THR A 44 -10.37 -13.04 -1.32
CA THR A 44 -11.19 -12.32 -0.32
C THR A 44 -12.65 -12.48 -0.65
N THR A 45 -13.42 -12.86 0.37
CA THR A 45 -14.85 -13.09 0.27
C THR A 45 -15.55 -12.42 1.45
N GLY A 46 -16.82 -12.06 1.25
CA GLY A 46 -17.67 -11.47 2.29
C GLY A 46 -17.09 -10.18 2.89
N ALA A 47 -17.04 -10.13 4.22
CA ALA A 47 -16.71 -8.92 4.99
C ALA A 47 -15.32 -8.34 4.66
N MET A 48 -14.31 -9.19 4.43
CA MET A 48 -12.95 -8.72 4.11
C MET A 48 -12.89 -8.00 2.77
N GLN A 49 -13.69 -8.42 1.80
CA GLN A 49 -13.80 -7.75 0.51
C GLN A 49 -14.48 -6.38 0.65
N SER A 50 -15.57 -6.32 1.43
CA SER A 50 -16.27 -5.06 1.73
C SER A 50 -15.37 -4.07 2.46
N PHE A 51 -14.54 -4.55 3.38
CA PHE A 51 -13.57 -3.72 4.10
C PHE A 51 -12.50 -3.15 3.17
N SER A 52 -11.91 -3.98 2.30
CA SER A 52 -10.96 -3.51 1.29
C SER A 52 -11.58 -2.47 0.35
N LEU A 53 -12.85 -2.66 -0.03
CA LEU A 53 -13.59 -1.67 -0.84
C LEU A 53 -13.81 -0.35 -0.09
N ALA A 54 -14.16 -0.41 1.20
CA ALA A 54 -14.33 0.79 2.02
C ALA A 54 -13.03 1.62 2.10
N ILE A 55 -11.88 0.94 2.24
CA ILE A 55 -10.56 1.60 2.20
C ILE A 55 -10.31 2.25 0.83
N ASP A 56 -10.63 1.56 -0.27
CA ASP A 56 -10.51 2.12 -1.61
C ASP A 56 -11.42 3.36 -1.78
N CYS A 57 -12.63 3.36 -1.23
CA CYS A 57 -13.50 4.54 -1.20
C CYS A 57 -12.90 5.69 -0.38
N LEU A 58 -12.25 5.42 0.75
CA LEU A 58 -11.55 6.46 1.54
C LEU A 58 -10.40 7.08 0.75
N PHE A 59 -9.69 6.30 -0.07
CA PHE A 59 -8.69 6.84 -0.97
C PHE A 59 -9.27 7.68 -2.11
N ALA A 60 -10.46 7.35 -2.60
CA ALA A 60 -11.17 8.21 -3.54
C ALA A 60 -11.54 9.57 -2.90
N VAL A 61 -11.97 9.53 -1.63
CA VAL A 61 -12.25 10.76 -0.85
C VAL A 61 -10.96 11.56 -0.63
N ASP A 62 -9.85 10.92 -0.31
CA ASP A 62 -8.54 11.57 -0.18
C ASP A 62 -8.10 12.28 -1.46
N MET A 63 -8.32 11.66 -2.62
CA MET A 63 -8.09 12.28 -3.92
C MET A 63 -8.94 13.56 -4.09
N LEU A 64 -10.23 13.52 -3.73
CA LEU A 64 -11.12 14.70 -3.79
C LEU A 64 -10.68 15.81 -2.84
N ILE A 65 -10.23 15.45 -1.63
CA ILE A 65 -9.68 16.41 -0.66
C ILE A 65 -8.39 17.03 -1.19
N THR A 66 -7.55 16.25 -1.87
CA THR A 66 -6.31 16.73 -2.49
C THR A 66 -6.60 17.79 -3.56
N PHE A 67 -7.65 17.62 -4.38
CA PHE A 67 -8.11 18.65 -5.33
C PHE A 67 -8.56 19.96 -4.66
N ARG A 68 -8.91 19.93 -3.37
CA ARG A 68 -9.36 21.09 -2.59
C ARG A 68 -8.32 21.58 -1.59
N THR A 69 -7.14 20.96 -1.54
CA THR A 69 -6.06 21.35 -0.64
C THR A 69 -5.21 22.42 -1.32
N ALA A 70 -5.01 23.55 -0.65
CA ALA A 70 -4.19 24.64 -1.17
C ALA A 70 -2.71 24.21 -1.29
N ILE A 71 -1.97 24.82 -2.21
CA ILE A 71 -0.56 24.50 -2.45
C ILE A 71 0.28 25.73 -2.11
N PHE A 72 1.46 25.51 -1.51
CA PHE A 72 2.44 26.57 -1.32
C PHE A 72 3.33 26.67 -2.55
N ASN A 73 3.43 27.88 -3.12
CA ASN A 73 4.47 28.23 -4.06
C ASN A 73 5.39 29.23 -3.36
N ASP A 74 6.59 28.76 -3.00
CA ASP A 74 7.49 29.44 -2.07
C ASP A 74 6.80 29.81 -0.74
N GLN A 75 6.47 31.08 -0.56
CA GLN A 75 5.84 31.64 0.64
C GLN A 75 4.37 32.01 0.43
N LEU A 76 3.87 31.91 -0.81
CA LEU A 76 2.51 32.30 -1.16
C LEU A 76 1.58 31.08 -1.20
N LEU A 77 0.46 31.19 -0.48
CA LEU A 77 -0.59 30.17 -0.48
C LEU A 77 -1.47 30.34 -1.72
N ILE A 78 -1.37 29.39 -2.66
CA ILE A 78 -2.21 29.35 -3.85
C ILE A 78 -3.53 28.66 -3.51
N ILE A 79 -4.63 29.42 -3.58
CA ILE A 79 -6.01 28.93 -3.39
C ILE A 79 -6.80 28.83 -4.71
N GLN A 80 -6.14 29.00 -5.86
CA GLN A 80 -6.80 28.95 -7.16
C GLN A 80 -7.04 27.49 -7.61
N GLN A 81 -8.31 27.09 -7.69
CA GLN A 81 -8.72 25.71 -8.03
C GLN A 81 -8.10 25.19 -9.33
N ARG A 82 -8.03 26.01 -10.38
CA ARG A 82 -7.48 25.59 -11.69
C ARG A 82 -6.00 25.24 -11.59
N THR A 83 -5.24 26.04 -10.85
CA THR A 83 -3.81 25.83 -10.63
C THR A 83 -3.55 24.59 -9.80
N ILE A 84 -4.32 24.40 -8.71
CA ILE A 84 -4.24 23.19 -7.86
C ILE A 84 -4.57 21.94 -8.67
N ALA A 85 -5.69 21.96 -9.41
CA ALA A 85 -6.12 20.82 -10.22
C ALA A 85 -5.10 20.49 -11.32
N SER A 86 -4.59 21.50 -12.04
CA SER A 86 -3.59 21.27 -13.09
C SER A 86 -2.28 20.69 -12.54
N ALA A 87 -1.78 21.22 -11.43
CA ALA A 87 -0.58 20.70 -10.78
C ALA A 87 -0.76 19.25 -10.30
N TYR A 88 -1.93 18.92 -9.74
CA TYR A 88 -2.22 17.57 -9.28
C TYR A 88 -2.45 16.57 -10.43
N LEU A 89 -3.17 16.99 -11.48
CA LEU A 89 -3.39 16.19 -12.70
C LEU A 89 -2.08 15.85 -13.42
N SER A 90 -1.11 16.78 -13.45
CA SER A 90 0.18 16.58 -14.10
C SER A 90 1.14 15.66 -13.33
N SER A 91 0.96 15.53 -12.01
CA SER A 91 1.93 14.87 -11.13
C SER A 91 1.46 13.49 -10.64
N TRP A 92 0.49 13.45 -9.74
CA TRP A 92 0.15 12.25 -8.95
C TRP A 92 -1.23 11.66 -9.25
N PHE A 93 -2.10 12.41 -9.92
CA PHE A 93 -3.48 11.99 -10.18
C PHE A 93 -3.55 10.64 -10.90
N SER A 94 -2.77 10.43 -11.96
CA SER A 94 -2.82 9.18 -12.74
C SER A 94 -2.49 7.96 -11.89
N VAL A 95 -1.52 8.08 -10.98
CA VAL A 95 -1.12 7.01 -10.06
C VAL A 95 -2.22 6.76 -9.03
N ASP A 96 -2.77 7.82 -8.42
CA ASP A 96 -3.83 7.69 -7.41
C ASP A 96 -5.10 7.11 -8.00
N PHE A 97 -5.50 7.59 -9.19
CA PHE A 97 -6.66 7.11 -9.90
C PHE A 97 -6.52 5.63 -10.24
N ALA A 98 -5.41 5.23 -10.90
CA ALA A 98 -5.16 3.84 -11.26
C ALA A 98 -5.15 2.89 -10.05
N SER A 99 -4.66 3.35 -8.90
CA SER A 99 -4.58 2.55 -7.67
C SER A 99 -5.85 2.55 -6.81
N THR A 100 -6.80 3.47 -7.07
CA THR A 100 -8.08 3.57 -6.33
C THR A 100 -9.20 2.78 -7.01
N ILE A 101 -9.13 2.57 -8.33
CA ILE A 101 -10.23 1.93 -9.06
C ILE A 101 -10.35 0.45 -8.64
N PRO A 102 -11.54 0.00 -8.18
CA PRO A 102 -11.78 -1.39 -7.81
C PRO A 102 -11.98 -2.26 -9.06
N LEU A 103 -10.90 -2.44 -9.84
CA LEU A 103 -10.93 -3.11 -11.14
C LEU A 103 -11.43 -4.57 -11.06
N ASN A 104 -11.30 -5.23 -9.90
CA ASN A 104 -11.79 -6.60 -9.70
C ASN A 104 -13.33 -6.70 -9.79
N PHE A 105 -14.05 -5.69 -9.32
CA PHE A 105 -15.51 -5.68 -9.37
C PHE A 105 -16.01 -5.44 -10.80
N MET A 106 -15.36 -4.50 -11.51
CA MET A 106 -15.64 -4.20 -12.92
C MET A 106 -15.42 -5.42 -13.82
N LEU A 107 -14.30 -6.13 -13.65
CA LEU A 107 -13.97 -7.24 -14.54
C LEU A 107 -14.83 -8.48 -14.30
N LYS A 108 -15.28 -8.75 -13.07
CA LYS A 108 -16.21 -9.85 -12.80
C LYS A 108 -17.55 -9.69 -13.55
N HIS A 109 -17.93 -8.45 -13.86
CA HIS A 109 -19.15 -8.14 -14.61
C HIS A 109 -18.93 -8.02 -16.13
N LEU A 110 -17.69 -7.73 -16.57
CA LEU A 110 -17.36 -7.51 -17.98
C LEU A 110 -16.85 -8.77 -18.70
N VAL A 111 -16.23 -9.71 -17.98
CA VAL A 111 -15.62 -10.92 -18.55
C VAL A 111 -16.53 -12.11 -18.28
N SER A 112 -17.68 -12.17 -18.97
CA SER A 112 -18.62 -13.31 -18.88
C SER A 112 -18.49 -14.30 -20.04
N GLY A 113 -17.40 -14.30 -20.83
CA GLY A 113 -17.36 -15.13 -22.04
C GLY A 113 -16.00 -15.55 -22.63
N ASP A 114 -14.85 -15.24 -22.02
CA ASP A 114 -13.54 -15.65 -22.57
C ASP A 114 -12.53 -15.98 -21.45
N GLU A 115 -12.33 -17.28 -21.18
CA GLU A 115 -11.53 -17.79 -20.06
C GLU A 115 -10.03 -17.45 -20.20
N LEU A 116 -9.49 -17.47 -21.43
CA LEU A 116 -8.07 -17.22 -21.67
C LEU A 116 -7.73 -15.73 -21.50
N ARG A 117 -8.64 -14.84 -21.94
CA ARG A 117 -8.53 -13.40 -21.62
C ARG A 117 -8.71 -13.17 -20.11
N GLY A 118 -9.61 -13.90 -19.46
CA GLY A 118 -9.83 -13.85 -18.02
C GLY A 118 -8.54 -14.08 -17.22
N ALA A 119 -7.77 -15.12 -17.52
CA ALA A 119 -6.53 -15.43 -16.81
C ALA A 119 -5.45 -14.32 -16.95
N LYS A 120 -5.25 -13.79 -18.16
CA LYS A 120 -4.31 -12.67 -18.40
C LYS A 120 -4.75 -11.39 -17.71
N LEU A 121 -6.06 -11.09 -17.73
CA LEU A 121 -6.63 -9.92 -17.05
C LEU A 121 -6.50 -10.05 -15.53
N ILE A 122 -6.74 -11.23 -14.96
CA ILE A 122 -6.56 -11.48 -13.52
C ILE A 122 -5.09 -11.26 -13.10
N ARG A 123 -4.12 -11.68 -13.93
CA ARG A 123 -2.69 -11.39 -13.68
C ARG A 123 -2.40 -9.89 -13.75
N ALA A 124 -2.88 -9.20 -14.78
CA ALA A 124 -2.71 -7.75 -14.90
C ALA A 124 -3.33 -7.00 -13.71
N LEU A 125 -4.47 -7.45 -13.19
CA LEU A 125 -5.11 -6.87 -12.01
C LEU A 125 -4.28 -7.03 -10.75
N ARG A 126 -3.67 -8.20 -10.55
CA ARG A 126 -2.75 -8.42 -9.42
C ARG A 126 -1.60 -7.42 -9.47
N LEU A 127 -1.05 -7.15 -10.65
CA LEU A 127 0.00 -6.15 -10.83
C LEU A 127 -0.49 -4.72 -10.60
N ILE A 128 -1.70 -4.37 -11.03
CA ILE A 128 -2.26 -3.03 -10.76
C ILE A 128 -2.44 -2.79 -9.26
N ARG A 129 -2.76 -3.82 -8.47
CA ARG A 129 -2.80 -3.67 -7.00
C ARG A 129 -1.45 -3.27 -6.41
N LEU A 130 -0.33 -3.63 -7.04
CA LEU A 130 1.01 -3.21 -6.61
C LEU A 130 1.26 -1.71 -6.84
N MET A 131 0.49 -1.05 -7.70
CA MET A 131 0.56 0.42 -7.84
C MET A 131 0.24 1.14 -6.51
N LYS A 132 -0.46 0.49 -5.59
CA LYS A 132 -0.69 1.00 -4.22
C LYS A 132 0.62 1.23 -3.46
N VAL A 133 1.69 0.47 -3.77
CA VAL A 133 3.03 0.64 -3.18
C VAL A 133 3.62 2.01 -3.53
N ILE A 134 3.34 2.55 -4.72
CA ILE A 134 3.85 3.86 -5.16
C ILE A 134 3.36 4.99 -4.22
N ARG A 135 2.20 4.81 -3.57
CA ARG A 135 1.69 5.78 -2.59
C ARG A 135 2.57 5.92 -1.35
N LEU A 136 3.43 4.95 -1.06
CA LEU A 136 4.43 5.07 0.01
C LEU A 136 5.43 6.21 -0.28
N VAL A 137 5.66 6.55 -1.55
CA VAL A 137 6.52 7.70 -1.88
C VAL A 137 5.93 8.99 -1.31
N LYS A 138 4.60 9.14 -1.33
CA LYS A 138 3.92 10.29 -0.70
C LYS A 138 4.09 10.32 0.81
N MET A 139 4.19 9.15 1.45
CA MET A 139 4.47 9.06 2.88
C MET A 139 5.81 9.66 3.25
N SER A 140 6.82 9.51 2.38
CA SER A 140 8.14 10.10 2.64
C SER A 140 8.07 11.63 2.79
N THR A 141 7.21 12.30 2.01
CA THR A 141 6.95 13.75 2.11
C THR A 141 6.17 14.09 3.37
N PHE A 142 5.21 13.26 3.76
CA PHE A 142 4.48 13.40 5.02
C PHE A 142 5.45 13.36 6.21
N PHE A 143 6.30 12.34 6.31
CA PHE A 143 7.23 12.23 7.43
C PHE A 143 8.15 13.44 7.54
N LYS A 144 8.66 13.96 6.42
CA LYS A 144 9.48 15.20 6.43
C LYS A 144 8.72 16.42 6.98
N LYS A 145 7.43 16.53 6.69
CA LYS A 145 6.59 17.65 7.17
C LYS A 145 6.33 17.60 8.68
N TYR A 146 6.23 16.40 9.25
CA TYR A 146 5.86 16.20 10.66
C TYR A 146 7.05 15.87 11.57
N GLU A 147 8.25 15.63 11.03
CA GLU A 147 9.47 15.37 11.81
C GLU A 147 9.77 16.51 12.79
N ASP A 148 9.49 17.76 12.39
CA ASP A 148 9.74 18.97 13.20
C ASP A 148 8.58 19.37 14.12
N SER A 149 7.43 18.71 14.03
CA SER A 149 6.22 19.11 14.77
C SER A 149 6.06 18.44 16.14
N PHE A 150 6.78 17.35 16.41
CA PHE A 150 6.64 16.62 17.68
C PHE A 150 7.71 17.08 18.69
N PRO A 151 7.34 17.51 19.91
CA PRO A 151 8.27 17.93 20.96
C PRO A 151 8.92 16.75 21.70
N VAL A 152 9.22 15.65 21.00
CA VAL A 152 9.91 14.47 21.56
C VAL A 152 11.35 14.43 21.06
N ASN A 153 12.20 13.67 21.76
CA ASN A 153 13.62 13.59 21.42
C ASN A 153 13.80 13.13 19.94
N PRO A 154 14.47 13.92 19.09
CA PRO A 154 14.63 13.60 17.66
C PRO A 154 15.35 12.27 17.44
N THR A 155 16.25 11.88 18.35
CA THR A 155 16.93 10.58 18.32
C THR A 155 15.94 9.43 18.50
N PHE A 156 14.94 9.60 19.38
CA PHE A 156 13.92 8.59 19.62
C PHE A 156 12.98 8.44 18.41
N ILE A 157 12.54 9.55 17.81
CA ILE A 157 11.73 9.52 16.57
C ILE A 157 12.51 8.78 15.48
N ARG A 158 13.79 9.12 15.29
CA ARG A 158 14.63 8.51 14.26
C ARG A 158 14.79 7.01 14.49
N PHE A 159 15.03 6.59 15.74
CA PHE A 159 15.12 5.17 16.09
C PHE A 159 13.80 4.42 15.80
N PHE A 160 12.67 4.95 16.26
CA PHE A 160 11.36 4.33 16.01
C PHE A 160 11.02 4.27 14.51
N LYS A 161 11.33 5.33 13.76
CA LYS A 161 11.17 5.38 12.29
C LYS A 161 11.97 4.28 11.61
N LEU A 162 13.22 4.05 12.02
CA LEU A 162 14.04 2.97 11.49
C LEU A 162 13.47 1.59 11.81
N LEU A 163 12.96 1.38 13.03
CA LEU A 163 12.31 0.11 13.40
C LEU A 163 11.08 -0.18 12.54
N VAL A 164 10.21 0.81 12.34
CA VAL A 164 9.02 0.67 11.49
C VAL A 164 9.40 0.39 10.03
N ILE A 165 10.40 1.11 9.50
CA ILE A 165 10.89 0.89 8.13
C ILE A 165 11.48 -0.52 7.99
N MET A 166 12.28 -0.97 8.95
CA MET A 166 12.88 -2.30 8.96
C MET A 166 11.81 -3.39 8.99
N GLY A 167 10.82 -3.26 9.89
CA GLY A 167 9.72 -4.22 9.98
C GLY A 167 8.86 -4.28 8.71
N PHE A 168 8.57 -3.11 8.14
CA PHE A 168 7.84 -3.00 6.88
C PHE A 168 8.61 -3.62 5.71
N ALA A 169 9.90 -3.31 5.58
CA ALA A 169 10.76 -3.89 4.56
C ALA A 169 10.88 -5.41 4.73
N GLY A 170 11.07 -5.91 5.96
CA GLY A 170 11.10 -7.35 6.26
C GLY A 170 9.83 -8.07 5.83
N HIS A 171 8.66 -7.47 6.05
CA HIS A 171 7.40 -8.02 5.54
C HIS A 171 7.36 -8.09 4.01
N LEU A 172 7.74 -7.00 3.33
CA LEU A 172 7.76 -6.95 1.87
C LEU A 172 8.71 -7.98 1.27
N TYR A 173 9.94 -8.06 1.80
CA TYR A 173 10.94 -9.03 1.35
C TYR A 173 10.48 -10.47 1.62
N GLY A 174 9.94 -10.75 2.80
CA GLY A 174 9.43 -12.09 3.13
C GLY A 174 8.32 -12.52 2.18
N CYS A 175 7.32 -11.66 1.96
CA CYS A 175 6.23 -11.95 1.02
C CYS A 175 6.74 -12.11 -0.42
N LEU A 176 7.67 -11.24 -0.87
CA LEU A 176 8.23 -11.30 -2.21
C LEU A 176 8.99 -12.62 -2.45
N PHE A 177 9.91 -12.97 -1.56
CA PHE A 177 10.76 -14.16 -1.71
C PHE A 177 9.98 -15.46 -1.52
N TYR A 178 8.94 -15.45 -0.68
CA TYR A 178 7.98 -16.56 -0.63
C TYR A 178 7.23 -16.71 -1.96
N SER A 179 6.70 -15.61 -2.52
CA SER A 179 5.99 -15.65 -3.80
C SER A 179 6.88 -16.17 -4.94
N VAL A 180 8.14 -15.75 -5.00
CA VAL A 180 9.12 -16.21 -5.99
C VAL A 180 9.45 -17.69 -5.79
N GLY A 181 9.72 -18.09 -4.54
CA GLY A 181 10.03 -19.48 -4.22
C GLY A 181 8.88 -20.44 -4.49
N HIS A 182 7.65 -20.02 -4.18
CA HIS A 182 6.45 -20.81 -4.47
C HIS A 182 6.24 -20.96 -5.99
N TYR A 183 6.37 -19.88 -6.76
CA TYR A 183 6.25 -19.92 -8.23
C TYR A 183 7.28 -20.87 -8.87
N LEU A 184 8.54 -20.76 -8.46
CA LEU A 184 9.61 -21.63 -8.97
C LEU A 184 9.38 -23.10 -8.60
N SER A 185 8.93 -23.36 -7.36
CA SER A 185 8.64 -24.72 -6.90
C SER A 185 7.49 -25.36 -7.71
N THR A 186 6.49 -24.57 -8.12
CA THR A 186 5.39 -25.06 -8.97
C THR A 186 5.77 -25.33 -10.42
N GLU A 187 6.74 -24.61 -11.00
CA GLU A 187 7.16 -24.84 -12.40
C GLU A 187 8.27 -25.88 -12.54
N ASP A 188 9.30 -25.81 -11.70
CA ASP A 188 10.53 -26.62 -11.85
C ASP A 188 10.66 -27.74 -10.79
N GLY A 189 9.74 -27.83 -9.82
CA GLY A 189 9.84 -28.80 -8.71
C GLY A 189 11.00 -28.51 -7.74
N HIS A 190 11.63 -27.34 -7.87
CA HIS A 190 12.80 -26.94 -7.10
C HIS A 190 12.61 -25.54 -6.54
N GLY A 191 12.94 -25.34 -5.27
CA GLY A 191 12.84 -24.04 -4.63
C GLY A 191 13.07 -24.13 -3.13
N TRP A 192 13.43 -23.02 -2.51
CA TRP A 192 13.66 -22.98 -1.06
C TRP A 192 12.39 -23.34 -0.28
N VAL A 193 11.20 -23.02 -0.82
CA VAL A 193 9.91 -23.35 -0.21
C VAL A 193 9.70 -24.86 -0.16
N HIS A 194 9.96 -25.56 -1.27
CA HIS A 194 9.83 -27.02 -1.34
C HIS A 194 10.87 -27.75 -0.48
N ASN A 195 12.10 -27.23 -0.43
CA ASN A 195 13.21 -27.86 0.29
C ASN A 195 13.23 -27.53 1.79
N TYR A 196 12.38 -26.61 2.26
CA TYR A 196 12.32 -26.23 3.66
C TYR A 196 11.32 -27.12 4.40
N CYS A 197 11.81 -28.15 5.09
CA CYS A 197 10.98 -29.06 5.87
C CYS A 197 11.39 -29.04 7.35
N ILE A 198 10.39 -29.07 8.24
CA ILE A 198 10.59 -29.13 9.69
C ILE A 198 10.10 -30.51 10.16
N VAL A 199 11.06 -31.34 10.57
CA VAL A 199 10.84 -32.73 11.04
C VAL A 199 10.18 -33.60 9.96
N ASP A 200 8.84 -33.59 9.88
CA ASP A 200 8.02 -34.48 9.03
C ASP A 200 7.10 -33.74 8.05
N GLU A 201 7.00 -32.40 8.15
CA GLU A 201 6.19 -31.59 7.23
C GLU A 201 7.07 -30.62 6.45
N CYS A 202 6.83 -30.52 5.15
CA CYS A 202 7.46 -29.51 4.30
C CYS A 202 6.62 -28.21 4.29
N LEU A 203 7.27 -27.08 4.05
CA LEU A 203 6.64 -25.76 4.17
C LEU A 203 5.38 -25.61 3.30
N ASP A 204 5.30 -26.32 2.17
CA ASP A 204 4.14 -26.36 1.28
C ASP A 204 2.90 -26.99 1.92
N GLU A 205 3.07 -27.93 2.84
CA GLU A 205 1.99 -28.65 3.53
C GLU A 205 1.55 -27.94 4.82
N MET A 206 2.40 -27.07 5.35
CA MET A 206 2.12 -26.35 6.58
C MET A 206 1.01 -25.30 6.44
N GLY A 207 0.44 -24.93 7.59
CA GLY A 207 -0.51 -23.84 7.72
C GLY A 207 0.05 -22.47 7.28
N LEU A 208 -0.85 -21.57 6.93
CA LEU A 208 -0.54 -20.21 6.45
C LEU A 208 0.35 -19.40 7.42
N SER A 209 0.13 -19.56 8.72
CA SER A 209 0.92 -18.90 9.76
C SER A 209 2.38 -19.36 9.75
N SER A 210 2.62 -20.66 9.56
CA SER A 210 3.96 -21.24 9.51
C SER A 210 4.70 -20.80 8.24
N LYS A 211 4.01 -20.82 7.09
CA LYS A 211 4.51 -20.29 5.81
C LYS A 211 4.94 -18.83 5.94
N TYR A 212 4.09 -18.01 6.57
CA TYR A 212 4.40 -16.60 6.82
C TYR A 212 5.58 -16.42 7.78
N LEU A 213 5.61 -17.16 8.89
CA LEU A 213 6.69 -17.04 9.88
C LEU A 213 8.05 -17.43 9.28
N ALA A 214 8.11 -18.51 8.49
CA ALA A 214 9.33 -18.94 7.81
C ALA A 214 9.82 -17.87 6.81
N ALA A 215 8.92 -17.29 6.02
CA ALA A 215 9.24 -16.24 5.06
C ALA A 215 9.77 -14.97 5.75
N ILE A 216 9.15 -14.57 6.87
CA ILE A 216 9.60 -13.42 7.67
C ILE A 216 10.95 -13.72 8.33
N TYR A 217 11.12 -14.90 8.94
CA TYR A 217 12.38 -15.31 9.52
C TYR A 217 13.52 -15.22 8.51
N TRP A 218 13.32 -15.80 7.32
CA TRP A 218 14.27 -15.73 6.23
C TRP A 218 14.62 -14.28 5.87
N ALA A 219 13.61 -13.43 5.66
CA ALA A 219 13.83 -12.03 5.30
C ALA A 219 14.62 -11.26 6.36
N PHE A 220 14.29 -11.42 7.64
CA PHE A 220 15.02 -10.75 8.72
C PHE A 220 16.45 -11.27 8.85
N THR A 221 16.68 -12.58 8.78
CA THR A 221 18.04 -13.12 8.84
C THR A 221 18.92 -12.53 7.74
N THR A 222 18.44 -12.46 6.50
CA THR A 222 19.18 -11.86 5.38
C THR A 222 19.35 -10.34 5.49
N MET A 223 18.38 -9.63 6.07
CA MET A 223 18.47 -8.17 6.22
C MET A 223 19.40 -7.73 7.36
N THR A 224 19.59 -8.58 8.37
CA THR A 224 20.39 -8.24 9.57
C THR A 224 21.84 -8.69 9.51
N THR A 225 22.18 -9.60 8.58
CA THR A 225 23.55 -10.06 8.31
C THR A 225 24.19 -9.27 7.18
#